data_AF-A0A9P7C1X5-F1
#
_entry.id   AF-A0A9P7C1X5-F1
#
_cell.length_a   1.000
_cell.length_b   1.000
_cell.length_c   1.000
_cell.angle_alpha   90.00
_cell.angle_beta   90.00
_cell.angle_gamma   90.00
#
_symmetry.space_group_name_H-M   'P 1'
#
loop_
_entity.id
_entity.type
_entity.pdbx_description
1 polymer ?
#
loop_
_entity_poly.entity_id
_entity_poly.type
_entity_poly.pdbx_seq_one_letter_code
_entity_poly.pdbx_strand_id
1 'polypeptide(L)'
;MHGIAAGAGVAFEDIVMINARTEVMALARAQSSTAAADDEADDGCTGAILLPERSASGNLIHAQNWDWRAECADTGVVLRVRQDHGPDYLTFVEAGGLARSGLNAAGVSITANYLECDRDYQSWRPRRSHARTTS
;
A
#
# COMPACT_ATOMS: atom_id res chain seq x y z
N MET A 1 15.13 -1.22 -3.88
CA MET A 1 15.14 0.26 -3.90
C MET A 1 16.38 0.84 -4.57
N HIS A 2 17.62 0.46 -4.24
CA HIS A 2 18.82 0.93 -4.96
C HIS A 2 18.75 0.80 -6.49
N GLY A 3 18.29 -0.36 -7.00
CA GLY A 3 18.14 -0.55 -8.46
C GLY A 3 17.08 0.36 -9.10
N ILE A 4 16.02 0.71 -8.36
CA ILE A 4 15.00 1.67 -8.83
C ILE A 4 15.62 3.06 -8.93
N ALA A 5 16.34 3.50 -7.89
CA ALA A 5 17.02 4.79 -7.88
C ALA A 5 18.04 4.91 -9.02
N ALA A 6 18.89 3.90 -9.19
CA ALA A 6 19.89 3.85 -10.26
C ALA A 6 19.24 3.86 -11.67
N GLY A 7 18.17 3.10 -11.88
CA GLY A 7 17.45 3.04 -13.15
C GLY A 7 16.70 4.33 -13.49
N ALA A 8 16.20 5.05 -12.47
CA ALA A 8 15.51 6.32 -12.63
C ALA A 8 16.45 7.55 -12.64
N GLY A 9 17.73 7.38 -12.28
CA GLY A 9 18.70 8.48 -12.22
C GLY A 9 18.44 9.49 -11.08
N VAL A 10 17.82 9.04 -9.98
CA VAL A 10 17.47 9.88 -8.82
C VAL A 10 18.23 9.44 -7.55
N ALA A 11 18.16 10.24 -6.50
CA ALA A 11 18.79 9.89 -5.22
C ALA A 11 18.10 8.67 -4.58
N PHE A 12 18.83 7.89 -3.79
CA PHE A 12 18.26 6.73 -3.10
C PHE A 12 17.18 7.15 -2.10
N GLU A 13 17.41 8.28 -1.44
CA GLU A 13 16.55 8.92 -0.47
C GLU A 13 15.18 9.26 -1.07
N ASP A 14 15.12 9.70 -2.34
CA ASP A 14 13.86 9.99 -3.02
C ASP A 14 12.99 8.73 -3.15
N ILE A 15 13.61 7.58 -3.46
CA ILE A 15 12.92 6.29 -3.53
C ILE A 15 12.50 5.81 -2.14
N VAL A 16 13.33 6.04 -1.11
CA VAL A 16 12.96 5.72 0.28
C VAL A 16 11.75 6.54 0.71
N MET A 17 11.70 7.83 0.38
CA MET A 17 10.58 8.71 0.72
C MET A 17 9.27 8.25 0.08
N ILE A 18 9.30 7.74 -1.16
CA ILE A 18 8.11 7.14 -1.80
C ILE A 18 7.65 5.89 -1.04
N ASN A 19 8.57 5.02 -0.63
CA ASN A 19 8.24 3.73 0.00
C ASN A 19 7.91 3.85 1.51
N ALA A 20 8.34 4.92 2.18
CA ALA A 20 8.05 5.21 3.58
C ALA A 20 7.03 6.36 3.74
N ARG A 21 6.31 6.70 2.67
CA ARG A 21 5.46 7.89 2.62
C ARG A 21 4.43 7.92 3.74
N THR A 22 3.77 6.80 4.01
CA THR A 22 2.76 6.70 5.07
C THR A 22 3.37 6.96 6.45
N GLU A 23 4.54 6.40 6.76
CA GLU A 23 5.24 6.61 8.02
C GLU A 23 5.70 8.06 8.18
N VAL A 24 6.26 8.65 7.14
CA VAL A 24 6.75 10.03 7.15
C VAL A 24 5.59 11.01 7.34
N MET A 25 4.49 10.84 6.60
CA MET A 25 3.31 11.72 6.73
C MET A 25 2.67 11.58 8.11
N ALA A 26 2.55 10.36 8.64
CA ALA A 26 2.00 10.14 9.97
C ALA A 26 2.86 10.76 11.09
N LEU A 27 4.19 10.65 10.99
CA LEU A 27 5.12 11.32 11.91
C LEU A 27 5.03 12.85 11.81
N ALA A 28 4.95 13.39 10.59
CA ALA A 28 4.82 14.84 10.38
C ALA A 28 3.52 15.37 11.01
N ARG A 29 2.39 14.66 10.84
CA ARG A 29 1.10 14.99 11.49
C ARG A 29 1.22 14.95 13.01
N ALA A 30 1.86 13.92 13.57
CA ALA A 30 2.05 13.81 15.03
C ALA A 30 2.94 14.92 15.62
N GLN A 31 3.85 15.49 14.82
CA GLN A 31 4.78 16.54 15.25
C GLN A 31 4.26 17.97 14.96
N SER A 32 3.26 18.13 14.11
CA SER A 32 2.70 19.45 13.82
C SER A 32 1.80 19.94 14.96
N SER A 33 2.14 21.08 15.57
CA SER A 33 1.36 21.74 16.61
C SER A 33 0.13 22.49 16.07
N THR A 34 0.07 22.69 14.76
CA THR A 34 -1.12 23.12 14.04
C THR A 34 -1.89 21.88 13.64
N ALA A 35 -3.14 21.75 14.10
CA ALA A 35 -4.09 20.86 13.45
C ALA A 35 -4.17 21.32 11.99
N ALA A 36 -3.43 20.68 11.09
CA ALA A 36 -3.64 20.78 9.67
C ALA A 36 -4.94 20.04 9.36
N ALA A 37 -6.04 20.60 9.86
CA ALA A 37 -7.35 20.40 9.29
C ALA A 37 -7.25 20.93 7.86
N ASP A 38 -7.38 20.04 6.88
CA ASP A 38 -8.01 20.27 5.57
C ASP A 38 -7.45 19.35 4.45
N ASP A 39 -6.41 18.54 4.69
CA ASP A 39 -5.86 17.60 3.68
C ASP A 39 -6.27 16.12 3.92
N GLU A 40 -7.30 15.86 4.73
CA GLU A 40 -7.79 14.50 5.03
C GLU A 40 -8.91 14.01 4.10
N ALA A 41 -9.46 14.88 3.25
CA ALA A 41 -10.78 14.62 2.68
C ALA A 41 -10.83 13.61 1.50
N ASP A 42 -9.69 13.14 0.96
CA ASP A 42 -9.71 12.43 -0.33
C ASP A 42 -8.93 11.09 -0.38
N ASP A 43 -8.36 10.64 0.75
CA ASP A 43 -7.72 9.31 0.82
C ASP A 43 -8.67 8.26 1.42
N GLY A 44 -8.84 7.15 0.71
CA GLY A 44 -9.76 6.08 1.08
C GLY A 44 -9.34 4.74 0.49
N CYS A 45 -9.76 3.64 1.11
CA CYS A 45 -9.60 2.32 0.52
C CYS A 45 -10.82 1.48 0.87
N THR A 46 -11.37 0.79 -0.12
CA THR A 46 -12.44 -0.20 0.08
C THR A 46 -11.99 -1.53 -0.49
N GLY A 47 -12.00 -2.58 0.34
CA GLY A 47 -11.66 -3.94 -0.06
C GLY A 47 -12.85 -4.88 0.04
N ALA A 48 -12.97 -5.83 -0.88
CA ALA A 48 -13.99 -6.87 -0.87
C ALA A 48 -13.39 -8.23 -1.24
N ILE A 49 -13.85 -9.27 -0.55
CA ILE A 49 -13.51 -10.67 -0.84
C ILE A 49 -14.81 -11.47 -0.95
N LEU A 50 -15.01 -12.11 -2.10
CA LEU A 50 -16.09 -13.07 -2.31
C LEU A 50 -15.48 -14.46 -2.40
N LEU A 51 -15.92 -15.35 -1.51
CA LEU A 51 -15.48 -16.74 -1.50
C LEU A 51 -16.05 -17.50 -2.71
N PRO A 52 -15.36 -18.56 -3.18
CA PRO A 52 -15.79 -19.38 -4.32
C PRO A 52 -17.26 -19.77 -4.28
N GLU A 53 -17.77 -20.21 -3.13
CA GLU A 53 -19.14 -20.70 -2.93
C GLU A 53 -20.20 -19.60 -3.08
N ARG A 54 -19.77 -18.33 -3.04
CA ARG A 54 -20.62 -17.15 -3.18
C ARG A 54 -20.40 -16.41 -4.49
N SER A 55 -19.51 -16.91 -5.35
CA SER A 55 -19.21 -16.36 -6.67
C SER A 55 -19.94 -17.15 -7.77
N ALA A 56 -20.44 -16.46 -8.81
CA ALA A 56 -21.08 -17.14 -9.95
C ALA A 56 -20.10 -18.00 -10.77
N SER A 57 -18.79 -17.69 -10.71
CA SER A 57 -17.74 -18.39 -11.44
C SER A 57 -17.12 -19.56 -10.67
N GLY A 58 -17.45 -19.73 -9.39
CA GLY A 58 -16.77 -20.67 -8.51
C GLY A 58 -15.32 -20.30 -8.16
N ASN A 59 -14.90 -19.06 -8.46
CA ASN A 59 -13.56 -18.55 -8.18
C ASN A 59 -13.59 -17.52 -7.05
N LEU A 60 -12.53 -17.46 -6.23
CA LEU A 60 -12.36 -16.38 -5.27
C LEU A 60 -12.21 -15.05 -6.03
N ILE A 61 -12.96 -14.03 -5.61
CA ILE A 61 -12.85 -12.67 -6.14
C ILE A 61 -12.30 -11.79 -5.03
N HIS A 62 -11.16 -11.16 -5.28
CA HIS A 62 -10.53 -10.20 -4.37
C HIS A 62 -10.38 -8.88 -5.11
N ALA A 63 -11.03 -7.83 -4.61
CA ALA A 63 -11.03 -6.51 -5.21
C ALA A 63 -10.70 -5.45 -4.17
N GLN A 64 -10.08 -4.37 -4.63
CA GLN A 64 -9.84 -3.18 -3.84
C GLN A 64 -9.93 -1.94 -4.72
N ASN A 65 -10.68 -0.94 -4.26
CA ASN A 65 -10.48 0.44 -4.69
C ASN A 65 -9.42 1.08 -3.81
N TRP A 66 -8.49 1.81 -4.44
CA TRP A 66 -7.55 2.67 -3.76
C TRP A 66 -7.82 4.11 -4.19
N ASP A 67 -8.46 4.83 -3.28
CA ASP A 67 -8.79 6.23 -3.44
C ASP A 67 -7.59 7.00 -2.84
N TRP A 68 -6.89 7.70 -3.72
CA TRP A 68 -5.70 8.48 -3.37
C TRP A 68 -5.75 9.79 -4.15
N ARG A 69 -4.79 10.66 -3.87
CA ARG A 69 -4.54 11.90 -4.59
C ARG A 69 -4.68 11.77 -6.10
N ALA A 70 -5.55 12.59 -6.69
CA ALA A 70 -5.80 12.61 -8.13
C ALA A 70 -4.53 12.93 -8.94
N GLU A 71 -3.59 13.70 -8.39
CA GLU A 71 -2.32 14.03 -9.04
C GLU A 71 -1.41 12.80 -9.21
N CYS A 72 -1.67 11.72 -8.47
CA CYS A 72 -0.97 10.45 -8.57
C CYS A 72 -1.66 9.45 -9.53
N ALA A 73 -2.80 9.79 -10.14
CA ALA A 73 -3.53 8.87 -11.00
C ALA A 73 -2.66 8.37 -12.19
N ASP A 74 -1.84 9.27 -12.75
CA ASP A 74 -0.98 8.97 -13.90
C ASP A 74 0.34 8.27 -13.52
N THR A 75 0.63 8.09 -12.23
CA THR A 75 1.86 7.42 -11.76
C THR A 75 1.62 5.95 -11.42
N GLY A 76 0.38 5.48 -11.43
CA GLY A 76 0.01 4.09 -11.19
C GLY A 76 0.55 3.15 -12.27
N VAL A 77 1.33 2.15 -11.88
CA VAL A 77 1.92 1.14 -12.76
C VAL A 77 1.65 -0.27 -12.25
N VAL A 78 1.53 -1.23 -13.17
CA VAL A 78 1.53 -2.66 -12.86
C VAL A 78 2.89 -3.25 -13.20
N LEU A 79 3.58 -3.76 -12.20
CA LEU A 79 4.88 -4.41 -12.36
C LEU A 79 4.70 -5.92 -12.37
N ARG A 80 5.22 -6.58 -13.41
CA ARG A 80 5.43 -8.03 -13.43
C ARG A 80 6.86 -8.32 -13.05
N VAL A 81 7.05 -8.92 -11.89
CA VAL A 81 8.36 -9.25 -11.36
C VAL A 81 8.60 -10.74 -11.48
N ARG A 82 9.69 -11.09 -12.17
CA ARG A 82 10.21 -12.46 -12.27
C ARG A 82 11.25 -12.67 -11.18
N GLN A 83 11.19 -13.81 -10.50
CA GLN A 83 12.12 -14.12 -9.41
C GLN A 83 12.87 -15.41 -9.72
N ASP A 84 14.19 -15.39 -9.58
CA ASP A 84 15.00 -16.61 -9.65
C ASP A 84 14.79 -17.49 -8.40
N HIS A 85 14.44 -16.84 -7.27
CA HIS A 85 14.27 -17.47 -5.96
C HIS A 85 12.97 -16.99 -5.31
N GLY A 86 11.87 -17.71 -5.57
CA GLY A 86 10.55 -17.41 -5.03
C GLY A 86 9.47 -17.31 -6.11
N PRO A 87 8.21 -17.04 -5.74
CA PRO A 87 7.14 -16.91 -6.72
C PRO A 87 7.25 -15.58 -7.47
N ASP A 88 7.06 -15.64 -8.78
CA ASP A 88 6.78 -14.46 -9.60
C ASP A 88 5.55 -13.72 -9.05
N TYR A 89 5.50 -12.40 -9.22
CA TYR A 89 4.36 -11.62 -8.75
C TYR A 89 4.00 -10.46 -9.67
N LEU A 90 2.74 -10.04 -9.52
CA LEU A 90 2.17 -8.84 -10.09
C LEU A 90 1.83 -7.88 -8.96
N THR A 91 2.24 -6.63 -9.07
CA THR A 91 1.86 -5.60 -8.10
C THR A 91 1.46 -4.31 -8.80
N PHE A 92 0.39 -3.69 -8.31
CA PHE A 92 -0.03 -2.35 -8.66
C PHE A 92 0.47 -1.37 -7.60
N VAL A 93 1.19 -0.35 -8.05
CA VAL A 93 2.01 0.54 -7.23
C VAL A 93 2.27 1.84 -8.01
N GLU A 94 2.52 2.96 -7.35
CA GLU A 94 3.00 4.17 -8.03
C GLU A 94 4.46 4.03 -8.44
N ALA A 95 4.86 4.63 -9.55
CA ALA A 95 6.25 4.62 -10.03
C ALA A 95 7.24 5.02 -8.93
N GLY A 96 8.26 4.19 -8.72
CA GLY A 96 9.23 4.34 -7.62
C GLY A 96 8.91 3.50 -6.38
N GLY A 97 7.67 3.04 -6.20
CA GLY A 97 7.30 2.10 -5.16
C GLY A 97 7.79 0.68 -5.45
N LEU A 98 8.11 -0.06 -4.39
CA LEU A 98 8.63 -1.43 -4.48
C LEU A 98 7.52 -2.46 -4.72
N ALA A 99 6.46 -2.39 -3.91
CA ALA A 99 5.27 -3.22 -3.99
C ALA A 99 4.15 -2.63 -3.13
N ARG A 100 2.90 -2.92 -3.48
CA ARG A 100 1.72 -2.54 -2.69
C ARG A 100 0.64 -3.61 -2.79
N SER A 101 -0.41 -3.39 -3.59
CA SER A 101 -1.48 -4.36 -3.81
C SER A 101 -1.08 -5.29 -4.96
N GLY A 102 -1.40 -6.57 -4.88
CA GLY A 102 -0.94 -7.52 -5.88
C GLY A 102 -1.18 -8.97 -5.53
N LEU A 103 -0.67 -9.86 -6.38
CA LEU A 103 -0.74 -11.30 -6.21
C LEU A 103 0.51 -11.99 -6.74
N ASN A 104 0.77 -13.21 -6.29
CA ASN A 104 1.90 -14.01 -6.74
C ASN A 104 1.48 -15.35 -7.38
N ALA A 105 2.44 -16.01 -8.03
CA ALA A 105 2.25 -17.30 -8.69
C ALA A 105 1.90 -18.46 -7.75
N ALA A 106 2.05 -18.27 -6.43
CA ALA A 106 1.62 -19.23 -5.42
C ALA A 106 0.14 -19.05 -5.02
N GLY A 107 -0.59 -18.10 -5.64
CA GLY A 107 -2.00 -17.84 -5.37
C GLY A 107 -2.25 -16.96 -4.13
N VAL A 108 -1.22 -16.28 -3.62
CA VAL A 108 -1.36 -15.34 -2.51
C VAL A 108 -1.62 -13.94 -3.04
N SER A 109 -2.65 -13.28 -2.53
CA SER A 109 -3.02 -11.90 -2.84
C SER A 109 -2.91 -11.00 -1.60
N ILE A 110 -2.47 -9.76 -1.79
CA ILE A 110 -2.35 -8.75 -0.74
C ILE A 110 -3.00 -7.46 -1.22
N THR A 111 -3.79 -6.86 -0.34
CA THR A 111 -4.36 -5.51 -0.49
C THR A 111 -4.22 -4.78 0.84
N ALA A 112 -3.95 -3.48 0.81
CA ALA A 112 -3.75 -2.68 2.02
C ALA A 112 -4.73 -1.52 2.07
N ASN A 113 -5.38 -1.33 3.22
CA ASN A 113 -6.21 -0.16 3.51
C ASN A 113 -5.49 0.66 4.57
N TYR A 114 -5.43 1.98 4.37
CA TYR A 114 -4.94 2.87 5.42
C TYR A 114 -5.92 2.85 6.60
N LEU A 115 -5.37 2.80 7.81
CA LEU A 115 -6.12 2.78 9.06
C LEU A 115 -5.36 3.63 10.06
N GLU A 116 -6.12 4.40 10.83
CA GLU A 116 -5.63 5.20 11.94
C GLU A 116 -6.50 5.00 13.18
N CYS A 117 -5.92 5.25 14.35
CA CYS A 117 -6.65 5.31 15.61
C CYS A 117 -6.05 6.34 16.56
N ASP A 118 -6.84 6.73 17.56
CA ASP A 118 -6.46 7.65 18.63
C ASP A 118 -5.17 7.29 19.37
N ARG A 119 -4.76 6.02 19.36
CA ARG A 119 -3.55 5.51 20.02
C ARG A 119 -2.29 5.55 19.17
N ASP A 120 -2.40 5.87 17.88
CA ASP A 120 -1.24 5.91 17.01
C ASP A 120 -0.28 7.01 17.46
N TYR A 121 1.02 6.68 17.52
CA TYR A 121 2.13 7.59 17.89
C TYR A 121 2.07 8.23 19.30
N GLN A 122 1.15 7.83 20.17
CA GLN A 122 1.08 8.34 21.56
C GLN A 122 2.12 7.72 22.52
N SER A 123 2.61 6.52 22.21
CA SER A 123 3.71 5.88 22.96
C SER A 123 4.52 5.01 22.01
N TRP A 124 5.84 5.00 22.14
CA TRP A 124 6.73 4.21 21.28
C TRP A 124 6.51 2.71 21.56
N ARG A 125 5.55 2.10 20.87
CA ARG A 125 5.32 0.65 20.85
C ARG A 125 5.28 0.18 19.39
N PRO A 126 6.00 -0.90 19.05
CA PRO A 126 6.01 -1.42 17.68
C PRO A 126 4.59 -1.72 17.18
N ARG A 127 4.25 -1.31 15.95
CA ARG A 127 2.96 -1.61 15.30
C ARG A 127 2.71 -3.13 15.34
N ARG A 128 1.61 -3.56 15.97
CA ARG A 128 1.03 -4.87 15.71
C ARG A 128 0.10 -4.73 14.51
N SER A 129 0.43 -5.36 13.40
CA SER A 129 -0.48 -5.51 12.27
C SER A 129 -1.75 -6.20 12.76
N HIS A 130 -2.88 -5.47 12.83
CA HIS A 130 -4.17 -6.05 13.17
C HIS A 130 -4.79 -6.66 11.91
N ALA A 131 -4.35 -7.87 11.56
CA ALA A 131 -5.15 -8.74 10.71
C ALA A 131 -6.27 -9.31 11.60
N ARG A 132 -7.47 -8.72 11.53
CA ARG A 132 -8.64 -9.29 12.18
C ARG A 132 -9.17 -10.40 11.26
N THR A 133 -8.73 -11.63 11.50
CA THR A 133 -9.33 -12.82 10.88
C THR A 133 -10.77 -12.92 11.37
N THR A 134 -11.73 -12.68 10.48
CA THR A 134 -13.13 -13.07 10.71
C THR A 134 -13.23 -14.58 10.52
N SER A 135 -13.53 -15.29 11.60
CA SER A 135 -13.95 -16.68 11.63
C SER A 135 -15.34 -16.86 11.02
#